data_AF-A0A6P1LGQ2-F1
#
_entry.id   AF-A0A6P1LGQ2-F1
#
_cell.length_a   1.000
_cell.length_b   1.000
_cell.length_c   1.000
_cell.angle_alpha   90.00
_cell.angle_beta   90.00
_cell.angle_gamma   90.00
#
_symmetry.space_group_name_H-M   'P 1'
#
loop_
_entity.id
_entity.type
_entity.pdbx_description
1 polymer ?
#
loop_
_entity_poly.entity_id
_entity_poly.type
_entity_poly.pdbx_seq_one_letter_code
_entity_poly.pdbx_strand_id
1 'polypeptide(L)'
;MRYLQSIGIDIWRFRTPDSYGYFRYDLFDHQNRQAGILLADAILRNKIEAQLVEKIARATRKQIRGGFRFGCFESSNEFGKCAIFLGSQVSEFFMCTLKKSTTIIRSYSPADLLRNGKLKVQIWNDLKVAIQLMNA
;
A
#
# COMPACT_ATOMS: atom_id res chain seq x y z
N MET A 1 19.78 -10.82 -28.34
CA MET A 1 20.67 -9.77 -27.79
C MET A 1 21.57 -9.07 -28.83
N ARG A 2 21.30 -9.14 -30.16
CA ARG A 2 22.17 -8.49 -31.17
C ARG A 2 21.70 -7.10 -31.63
N TYR A 3 20.41 -6.80 -31.55
CA TYR A 3 19.82 -5.55 -32.06
C TYR A 3 20.15 -4.31 -31.21
N LEU A 4 20.27 -4.48 -29.90
CA LEU A 4 20.45 -3.36 -28.96
C LEU A 4 21.90 -2.86 -28.91
N GLN A 5 22.86 -3.77 -29.09
CA GLN A 5 24.27 -3.42 -29.24
C GLN A 5 24.53 -2.75 -30.60
N SER A 6 23.82 -3.15 -31.66
CA SER A 6 23.99 -2.54 -32.99
C SER A 6 23.50 -1.09 -33.11
N ILE A 7 22.81 -0.56 -32.10
CA ILE A 7 22.36 0.85 -32.03
C ILE A 7 23.14 1.67 -30.99
N GLY A 8 24.28 1.16 -30.50
CA GLY A 8 25.18 1.89 -29.59
C GLY A 8 24.76 1.91 -28.12
N ILE A 9 23.87 1.01 -27.70
CA ILE A 9 23.51 0.86 -26.28
C ILE A 9 24.36 -0.26 -25.68
N ASP A 10 25.56 0.12 -25.22
CA ASP A 10 26.56 -0.82 -24.69
C ASP A 10 26.33 -1.17 -23.21
N ILE A 11 25.52 -0.38 -22.51
CA ILE A 11 25.21 -0.54 -21.10
C ILE A 11 23.70 -0.61 -20.91
N TRP A 12 23.17 -1.83 -20.81
CA TRP A 12 21.83 -2.08 -20.29
C TRP A 12 21.91 -2.26 -18.78
N ARG A 13 21.91 -1.14 -18.03
CA ARG A 13 21.61 -1.22 -16.59
C ARG A 13 20.10 -1.28 -16.43
N PHE A 14 19.58 -2.45 -16.06
CA PHE A 14 18.33 -2.50 -15.33
C PHE A 14 18.55 -1.61 -14.11
N ARG A 15 17.96 -0.41 -14.08
CA ARG A 15 17.96 0.38 -12.85
C ARG A 15 17.30 -0.54 -11.83
N THR A 16 18.09 -1.02 -10.87
CA THR A 16 17.58 -1.69 -9.68
C THR A 16 16.37 -0.88 -9.23
N PRO A 17 15.19 -1.49 -9.02
CA PRO A 17 14.02 -0.71 -8.65
C PRO A 17 14.41 0.09 -7.41
N ASP A 18 14.31 1.42 -7.51
CA ASP A 18 14.63 2.34 -6.43
C ASP A 18 13.99 1.76 -5.18
N SER A 19 14.83 1.44 -4.19
CA SER A 19 14.38 0.76 -2.98
C SER A 19 13.34 1.64 -2.30
N TYR A 20 12.06 1.30 -2.51
CA TYR A 20 10.97 2.14 -2.08
C TYR A 20 10.61 1.79 -0.65
N GLY A 21 10.52 2.82 0.19
CA GLY A 21 9.99 2.70 1.54
C GLY A 21 8.47 2.80 1.48
N TYR A 22 7.76 1.88 2.10
CA TYR A 22 6.31 1.92 2.21
C TYR A 22 5.87 1.40 3.58
N PHE A 23 4.69 1.82 4.01
CA PHE A 23 4.07 1.23 5.19
C PHE A 23 3.16 0.08 4.77
N ARG A 24 3.27 -1.04 5.48
CA ARG A 24 2.40 -2.21 5.30
C ARG A 24 1.79 -2.59 6.63
N TYR A 25 0.47 -2.67 6.68
CA TYR A 25 -0.28 -3.25 7.78
C TYR A 25 -1.20 -4.34 7.25
N ASP A 26 -0.96 -5.57 7.68
CA ASP A 26 -1.88 -6.68 7.47
C ASP A 26 -3.02 -6.56 8.47
N LEU A 27 -4.27 -6.69 7.98
CA LEU A 27 -5.49 -6.48 8.74
C LEU A 27 -6.15 -7.83 8.99
N PHE A 28 -6.25 -8.24 10.26
CA PHE A 28 -6.80 -9.52 10.68
C PHE A 28 -8.15 -9.36 11.38
N ASP A 29 -9.05 -10.31 11.15
CA ASP A 29 -10.30 -10.42 11.89
C ASP A 29 -10.08 -10.99 13.31
N HIS A 30 -11.17 -11.14 14.07
CA HIS A 30 -11.14 -11.70 15.42
C HIS A 30 -10.72 -13.18 15.47
N GLN A 31 -10.81 -13.90 14.34
CA GLN A 31 -10.37 -15.29 14.19
C GLN A 31 -8.91 -15.37 13.68
N ASN A 32 -8.19 -14.25 13.64
CA ASN A 32 -6.83 -14.14 13.13
C ASN A 32 -6.69 -14.56 11.64
N ARG A 33 -7.77 -14.43 10.86
CA ARG A 33 -7.76 -14.57 9.40
C ARG A 33 -7.51 -13.22 8.75
N GLN A 34 -6.74 -13.22 7.66
CA GLN A 34 -6.42 -11.98 6.96
C GLN A 34 -7.65 -11.45 6.22
N ALA A 35 -8.21 -10.35 6.72
CA ALA A 35 -9.36 -9.67 6.13
C ALA A 35 -8.91 -8.74 4.99
N GLY A 36 -7.73 -8.15 5.11
CA GLY A 36 -7.19 -7.26 4.09
C GLY A 36 -5.76 -6.81 4.34
N ILE A 37 -5.31 -5.87 3.53
CA ILE A 37 -4.02 -5.19 3.67
C ILE A 37 -4.20 -3.68 3.52
N LEU A 38 -3.40 -2.92 4.26
CA LEU A 38 -3.22 -1.49 4.04
C LEU A 38 -1.77 -1.24 3.63
N LEU A 39 -1.59 -0.62 2.47
CA LEU A 39 -0.31 -0.16 1.94
C LEU A 39 -0.34 1.36 1.82
N ALA A 40 0.73 2.02 2.22
CA ALA A 40 0.83 3.47 2.12
C ALA A 40 2.21 3.93 1.67
N ASP A 41 2.24 4.99 0.86
CA ASP A 41 3.46 5.68 0.50
C ASP A 41 4.17 6.19 1.76
N ALA A 42 5.49 6.00 1.82
CA ALA A 42 6.32 6.58 2.88
C ALA A 42 7.18 7.70 2.29
N ILE A 43 6.54 8.84 2.02
CA ILE A 43 7.15 9.99 1.36
C ILE A 43 7.97 10.79 2.37
N LEU A 44 7.39 11.09 3.54
CA LEU A 44 8.03 11.90 4.56
C LEU A 44 8.96 11.07 5.46
N ARG A 45 8.74 9.76 5.55
CA ARG A 45 9.53 8.79 6.33
C ARG A 45 9.74 9.22 7.78
N ASN A 46 8.76 9.92 8.34
CA ASN A 46 8.84 10.49 9.68
C ASN A 46 7.81 9.87 10.63
N LYS A 47 7.98 10.12 11.92
CA LYS A 47 7.12 9.55 12.97
C LYS A 47 5.66 9.98 12.83
N ILE A 48 5.39 11.18 12.34
CA ILE A 48 4.03 11.72 12.19
C ILE A 48 3.28 10.99 11.09
N GLU A 49 3.95 10.76 9.95
CA GLU A 49 3.43 9.97 8.83
C GLU A 49 3.14 8.53 9.29
N ALA A 50 4.10 7.89 9.95
CA ALA A 50 3.92 6.54 10.50
C ALA A 50 2.73 6.46 11.46
N GLN A 51 2.61 7.41 12.39
CA GLN A 51 1.48 7.48 13.33
C GLN A 51 0.13 7.69 12.62
N LEU A 52 0.10 8.47 11.54
CA LEU A 52 -1.12 8.66 10.76
C LEU A 52 -1.54 7.35 10.10
N VAL A 53 -0.62 6.67 9.42
CA VAL A 53 -0.92 5.39 8.75
C VAL A 53 -1.38 4.34 9.76
N GLU A 54 -0.71 4.25 10.91
CA GLU A 54 -1.12 3.33 11.98
C GLU A 54 -2.52 3.66 12.51
N LYS A 55 -2.83 4.94 12.73
CA LYS A 55 -4.19 5.37 13.16
C LYS A 55 -5.24 5.00 12.13
N ILE A 56 -4.96 5.17 10.84
CA ILE A 56 -5.85 4.78 9.75
C ILE A 56 -6.07 3.26 9.76
N ALA A 57 -4.99 2.48 9.90
CA ALA A 57 -5.08 1.02 9.97
C ALA A 57 -5.93 0.57 11.18
N ARG A 58 -5.70 1.15 12.37
CA ARG A 58 -6.49 0.87 13.58
C ARG A 58 -7.96 1.29 13.44
N ALA A 59 -8.25 2.32 12.65
CA ALA A 59 -9.62 2.79 12.43
C ALA A 59 -10.50 1.77 11.70
N THR A 60 -9.90 0.77 11.04
CA THR A 60 -10.61 -0.37 10.45
C THR A 60 -11.23 -1.33 11.48
N ARG A 61 -10.92 -1.15 12.77
CA ARG A 61 -11.31 -2.05 13.88
C ARG A 61 -10.82 -3.50 13.72
N LYS A 62 -9.81 -3.71 12.87
CA LYS A 62 -9.13 -4.99 12.71
C LYS A 62 -7.89 -5.06 13.60
N GLN A 63 -7.43 -6.27 13.90
CA GLN A 63 -6.10 -6.45 14.48
C GLN A 63 -5.07 -6.12 13.40
N ILE A 64 -4.04 -5.33 13.74
CA ILE A 64 -3.05 -4.89 12.77
C ILE A 64 -1.68 -5.51 13.09
N ARG A 65 -0.97 -5.96 12.07
CA ARG A 65 0.45 -6.35 12.18
C ARG A 65 1.23 -5.75 11.03
N GLY A 66 2.42 -5.23 11.31
CA GLY A 66 3.28 -4.64 10.29
C GLY A 66 3.89 -3.32 10.73
N GLY A 67 4.25 -2.50 9.75
CA GLY A 67 4.96 -1.25 9.95
C GLY A 67 5.66 -0.79 8.68
N PHE A 68 6.70 0.02 8.85
CA PHE A 68 7.54 0.46 7.74
C PHE A 68 8.33 -0.72 7.17
N ARG A 69 8.33 -0.82 5.83
CA ARG A 69 9.08 -1.81 5.05
C ARG A 69 9.94 -1.08 4.03
N PHE A 70 11.08 -1.69 3.72
CA PHE A 70 12.02 -1.20 2.73
C PHE A 70 12.33 -2.32 1.75
N GLY A 71 12.27 -2.05 0.45
CA GLY A 71 12.68 -2.99 -0.59
C GLY A 71 11.53 -3.69 -1.32
N CYS A 72 11.89 -4.71 -2.09
CA CYS A 72 10.97 -5.41 -2.98
C CYS A 72 9.97 -6.27 -2.18
N PHE A 73 8.71 -6.22 -2.59
CA PHE A 73 7.64 -6.93 -1.90
C PHE A 73 7.75 -8.44 -2.09
N GLU A 74 7.83 -9.17 -0.99
CA GLU A 74 7.65 -10.61 -0.99
C GLU A 74 6.17 -10.89 -1.25
N SER A 75 5.87 -11.54 -2.39
CA SER A 75 4.51 -11.90 -2.76
C SER A 75 3.94 -12.97 -1.83
N SER A 76 3.54 -12.57 -0.63
CA SER A 76 2.66 -13.38 0.20
C SER A 76 1.32 -13.41 -0.52
N ASN A 77 0.96 -14.58 -1.06
CA ASN A 77 -0.21 -14.86 -1.91
C ASN A 77 -1.58 -14.63 -1.24
N GLU A 78 -1.64 -13.94 -0.12
CA GLU A 78 -2.85 -13.71 0.66
C GLU A 78 -2.91 -12.22 1.02
N PHE A 79 -3.82 -11.52 0.36
CA PHE A 79 -4.09 -10.09 0.57
C PHE A 79 -5.48 -9.87 1.21
N GLY A 80 -6.13 -10.96 1.64
CA GLY A 80 -7.52 -10.94 2.08
C GLY A 80 -8.50 -10.58 0.97
N LYS A 81 -9.68 -10.09 1.36
CA LYS A 81 -10.76 -9.68 0.44
C LYS A 81 -10.57 -8.24 -0.07
N CYS A 82 -9.84 -7.41 0.68
CA CYS A 82 -9.71 -5.98 0.41
C CYS A 82 -8.26 -5.48 0.58
N ALA A 83 -7.82 -4.61 -0.32
CA ALA A 83 -6.55 -3.89 -0.23
C ALA A 83 -6.80 -2.38 -0.24
N ILE A 84 -6.24 -1.66 0.73
CA ILE A 84 -6.34 -0.20 0.86
C ILE A 84 -4.98 0.39 0.49
N PHE A 85 -4.94 1.21 -0.56
CA PHE A 85 -3.74 1.86 -1.06
C PHE A 85 -3.81 3.35 -0.78
N LEU A 86 -2.84 3.87 -0.03
CA LEU A 86 -2.72 5.28 0.31
C LEU A 86 -1.54 5.88 -0.44
N GLY A 87 -1.82 6.52 -1.58
CA GLY A 87 -0.82 7.11 -2.45
C GLY A 87 -0.62 6.36 -3.77
N SER A 88 0.00 7.07 -4.72
CA SER A 88 0.16 6.59 -6.09
C SER A 88 1.28 5.58 -6.22
N GLN A 89 2.33 5.66 -5.38
CA GLN A 89 3.51 4.82 -5.54
C GLN A 89 3.18 3.38 -5.14
N VAL A 90 2.51 3.18 -4.01
CA VAL A 90 1.98 1.86 -3.64
C VAL A 90 0.92 1.40 -4.64
N SER A 91 0.10 2.30 -5.18
CA SER A 91 -0.90 1.91 -6.18
C SER A 91 -0.24 1.35 -7.44
N GLU A 92 0.73 2.04 -8.02
CA GLU A 92 1.42 1.59 -9.24
C GLU A 92 2.24 0.32 -8.99
N PHE A 93 2.94 0.26 -7.86
CA PHE A 93 3.82 -0.86 -7.55
C PHE A 93 3.06 -2.16 -7.27
N PHE A 94 1.87 -2.07 -6.64
CA PHE A 94 1.14 -3.25 -6.15
C PHE A 94 -0.04 -3.70 -7.00
N MET A 95 -0.40 -2.93 -8.04
CA MET A 95 -1.54 -3.25 -8.89
C MET A 95 -1.39 -4.57 -9.63
N CYS A 96 -0.18 -4.95 -10.03
CA CYS A 96 0.09 -6.19 -10.76
C CYS A 96 0.22 -7.42 -9.84
N THR A 97 0.41 -7.22 -8.53
CA THR A 97 0.70 -8.30 -7.57
C THR A 97 -0.56 -8.84 -6.88
N LEU A 98 -1.67 -8.11 -6.94
CA LEU A 98 -2.91 -8.50 -6.29
C LEU A 98 -3.71 -9.54 -7.09
N LYS A 99 -4.30 -10.51 -6.39
CA LYS A 99 -5.26 -11.44 -7.00
C LYS A 99 -6.46 -10.66 -7.54
N LYS A 100 -6.98 -11.07 -8.71
CA LYS A 100 -8.19 -10.49 -9.34
C LYS A 100 -9.43 -10.44 -8.43
N SER A 101 -9.48 -11.29 -7.40
CA SER A 101 -10.57 -11.33 -6.42
C SER A 101 -10.45 -10.30 -5.29
N THR A 102 -9.34 -9.57 -5.20
CA THR A 102 -9.11 -8.58 -4.14
C THR A 102 -9.70 -7.24 -4.57
N THR A 103 -10.60 -6.68 -3.77
CA THR A 103 -11.13 -5.34 -4.06
C THR A 103 -10.13 -4.28 -3.61
N ILE A 104 -9.77 -3.37 -4.51
CA ILE A 104 -8.75 -2.34 -4.26
C ILE A 104 -9.44 -1.01 -4.03
N ILE A 105 -9.17 -0.40 -2.87
CA ILE A 105 -9.57 0.95 -2.54
C ILE A 105 -8.33 1.84 -2.59
N ARG A 106 -8.35 2.84 -3.46
CA ARG A 106 -7.25 3.80 -3.60
C ARG A 106 -7.66 5.12 -2.97
N SER A 107 -6.74 5.70 -2.21
CA SER A 107 -6.92 7.01 -1.57
C SER A 107 -5.60 7.79 -1.58
N TYR A 108 -5.63 8.98 -0.99
CA TYR A 108 -4.52 9.92 -0.97
C TYR A 108 -3.33 9.43 -0.15
N SER A 109 -2.13 9.94 -0.47
CA SER A 109 -0.92 9.60 0.28
C SER A 109 -0.99 10.13 1.72
N PRO A 110 -0.28 9.50 2.67
CA PRO A 110 -0.17 10.02 4.03
C PRO A 110 0.35 11.46 4.08
N ALA A 111 1.29 11.81 3.21
CA ALA A 111 1.83 13.16 3.11
C ALA A 111 0.75 14.19 2.71
N ASP A 112 -0.13 13.84 1.76
CA ASP A 112 -1.23 14.71 1.32
C ASP A 112 -2.28 14.89 2.42
N LEU A 113 -2.61 13.80 3.13
CA LEU A 113 -3.56 13.81 4.25
C LEU A 113 -3.07 14.64 5.44
N LEU A 114 -1.75 14.69 5.66
CA LEU A 114 -1.16 15.56 6.69
C LEU A 114 -1.24 17.04 6.29
N ARG A 115 -1.06 17.35 5.01
CA ARG A 115 -1.09 18.72 4.48
C ARG A 115 -2.49 19.28 4.34
N ASN A 116 -3.48 18.46 4.00
CA ASN A 116 -4.84 18.91 3.72
C ASN A 116 -5.89 18.18 4.56
N GLY A 117 -6.44 18.88 5.55
CA GLY A 117 -7.48 18.37 6.43
C GLY A 117 -8.79 17.97 5.73
N LYS A 118 -9.11 18.55 4.56
CA LYS A 118 -10.34 18.21 3.82
C LYS A 118 -10.30 16.78 3.26
N LEU A 119 -9.11 16.29 2.89
CA LEU A 119 -8.92 14.93 2.39
C LEU A 119 -9.18 13.87 3.47
N LYS A 120 -9.15 14.25 4.75
CA LYS A 120 -9.45 13.35 5.88
C LYS A 120 -10.91 12.87 5.88
N VAL A 121 -11.83 13.67 5.33
CA VAL A 121 -13.24 13.27 5.20
C VAL A 121 -13.40 12.22 4.10
N GLN A 122 -12.68 12.38 2.99
CA GLN A 122 -12.72 11.44 1.87
C GLN A 122 -12.15 10.08 2.28
N ILE A 123 -10.97 10.05 2.90
CA ILE A 123 -10.41 8.77 3.37
C ILE A 123 -11.30 8.09 4.41
N TRP A 124 -12.04 8.84 5.23
CA TRP A 124 -12.98 8.24 6.16
C TRP A 124 -14.13 7.51 5.45
N ASN A 125 -14.62 8.06 4.34
CA ASN A 125 -15.62 7.38 3.52
C ASN A 125 -15.04 6.15 2.81
N ASP A 126 -13.82 6.26 2.28
CA ASP A 126 -13.10 5.12 1.66
C ASP A 126 -12.90 3.98 2.68
N LEU A 127 -12.53 4.32 3.92
CA LEU A 127 -12.37 3.34 5.00
C LEU A 127 -13.69 2.66 5.38
N LYS A 128 -14.82 3.37 5.37
CA LYS A 128 -16.13 2.75 5.65
C LYS A 128 -16.44 1.66 4.62
N VAL A 129 -16.19 1.94 3.34
CA VAL A 129 -16.35 0.95 2.26
C VAL A 129 -15.40 -0.23 2.48
N ALA A 130 -14.13 0.03 2.83
CA ALA A 130 -13.17 -1.03 3.13
C ALA A 130 -13.62 -1.93 4.29
N ILE A 131 -14.13 -1.33 5.37
CA ILE A 131 -14.63 -2.05 6.54
C ILE A 131 -15.81 -2.95 6.16
N GLN A 132 -16.74 -2.47 5.34
CA GLN A 132 -17.86 -3.28 4.86
C GLN A 132 -17.37 -4.50 4.06
N LEU A 133 -16.43 -4.30 3.15
CA LEU A 133 -15.85 -5.38 2.33
C LEU A 133 -15.07 -6.41 3.16
N MET A 134 -14.41 -5.97 4.22
CA MET A 134 -13.65 -6.84 5.14
C MET A 134 -14.53 -7.60 6.14
N ASN A 135 -15.83 -7.29 6.21
CA ASN A 135 -16.79 -7.95 7.10
C ASN A 135 -17.80 -8.84 6.35
N ALA A 136 -17.98 -8.62 5.05
CA ALA A 136 -18.62 -9.56 4.14
C ALA A 136 -17.77 -10.82 3.99
#